data_AF-A0AAP3A495-F1
#
_entry.id   AF-A0AAP3A495-F1
#
_cell.length_a   1.000
_cell.length_b   1.000
_cell.length_c   1.000
_cell.angle_alpha   90.00
_cell.angle_beta   90.00
_cell.angle_gamma   90.00
#
_symmetry.space_group_name_H-M   'P 1'
#
loop_
_entity.id
_entity.type
_entity.pdbx_description
1 polymer ?
#
loop_
_entity_poly.entity_id
_entity_poly.type
_entity_poly.pdbx_seq_one_letter_code
_entity_poly.pdbx_strand_id
1 'polypeptide(L)'
;RKLDNPTPFTVNSVRSKGATRDNLTGRVFIMDTAVPYLEPFEVGGLHYLGEGQKAVLNPKNIRLNKYGNLPKAKLQQLKARPDVFIGKV
;
A
#
# COMPACT_ATOMS: atom_id res chain seq x y z
N ARG A 1 9.49 -11.83 4.25
CA ARG A 1 8.36 -11.51 5.14
C ARG A 1 7.06 -11.99 4.50
N LYS A 2 6.09 -12.53 5.25
CA LYS A 2 4.75 -12.87 4.75
C LYS A 2 3.82 -11.68 4.98
N LEU A 3 3.08 -11.24 3.97
CA LEU A 3 2.01 -10.27 4.12
C LEU A 3 0.73 -11.01 4.52
N ASP A 4 0.16 -10.68 5.68
CA ASP A 4 -0.97 -11.43 6.23
C ASP A 4 -2.29 -11.16 5.49
N ASN A 5 -2.55 -9.89 5.15
CA ASN A 5 -3.79 -9.46 4.50
C ASN A 5 -3.53 -8.48 3.33
N PRO A 6 -2.81 -8.91 2.29
CA PRO A 6 -2.46 -8.02 1.18
C PRO A 6 -3.71 -7.56 0.43
N THR A 7 -3.68 -6.31 -0.03
CA THR A 7 -4.76 -5.77 -0.87
C THR A 7 -4.72 -6.39 -2.27
N PRO A 8 -5.81 -6.35 -3.04
CA PRO A 8 -5.78 -6.77 -4.44
C PRO A 8 -4.73 -6.02 -5.27
N PHE A 9 -4.44 -4.75 -4.96
CA PHE A 9 -3.35 -4.01 -5.63
C PHE A 9 -1.99 -4.71 -5.44
N THR A 10 -1.70 -5.13 -4.21
CA THR A 10 -0.47 -5.86 -3.85
C THR A 10 -0.43 -7.26 -4.44
N VAL A 11 -1.54 -7.99 -4.45
CA VAL A 11 -1.58 -9.35 -5.02
C VAL A 11 -1.43 -9.29 -6.54
N ASN A 12 -2.14 -8.35 -7.18
CA ASN A 12 -2.17 -8.22 -8.64
C ASN A 12 -0.92 -7.55 -9.22
N SER A 13 -0.01 -7.01 -8.39
CA SER A 13 1.23 -6.42 -8.88
C SER A 13 2.25 -7.46 -9.34
N VAL A 14 2.10 -8.71 -8.93
CA VAL A 14 2.93 -9.82 -9.42
C VAL A 14 2.40 -10.27 -10.77
N ARG A 15 3.23 -10.21 -11.81
CA ARG A 15 2.92 -10.66 -13.17
C ARG A 15 3.96 -11.64 -13.67
N SER A 16 3.58 -12.42 -14.67
CA SER A 16 4.49 -13.30 -15.39
C SER A 16 4.49 -12.99 -16.88
N LYS A 17 5.62 -13.23 -17.52
CA LYS A 17 5.77 -13.26 -18.97
C LYS A 17 6.36 -14.61 -19.34
N GLY A 18 5.61 -15.39 -20.11
CA GLY A 18 6.04 -16.69 -20.58
C GLY A 18 7.21 -16.60 -21.57
N ALA A 19 7.95 -17.71 -21.69
CA ALA A 19 8.95 -17.87 -22.73
C ALA A 19 8.27 -17.91 -24.11
N THR A 20 8.98 -17.43 -25.13
CA THR A 20 8.58 -17.54 -26.54
C THR A 20 9.62 -18.37 -27.29
N ARG A 21 9.29 -18.82 -28.51
CA ARG A 21 10.23 -19.56 -29.35
C ARG A 21 11.54 -18.79 -29.58
N ASP A 22 11.45 -17.48 -29.74
CA ASP A 22 12.59 -16.60 -30.01
C ASP A 22 13.25 -16.08 -28.71
N ASN A 23 12.63 -16.30 -27.55
CA ASN A 23 13.20 -16.00 -26.24
C ASN A 23 12.78 -17.08 -25.22
N LEU A 24 13.67 -18.04 -25.01
CA LEU A 24 13.44 -19.21 -24.16
C LEU A 24 13.41 -18.89 -22.65
N THR A 25 13.42 -17.61 -22.26
CA THR A 25 13.37 -17.19 -20.85
C THR A 25 11.97 -16.71 -20.47
N GLY A 26 11.36 -17.39 -19.49
CA GLY A 26 10.19 -16.89 -18.77
C GLY A 26 10.60 -16.06 -17.56
N ARG A 27 9.80 -15.05 -17.19
CA ARG A 27 10.08 -14.21 -16.02
C ARG A 27 8.83 -13.94 -15.20
N VAL A 28 8.99 -13.91 -13.88
CA VAL A 28 8.00 -13.39 -12.93
C VAL A 28 8.55 -12.08 -12.38
N PHE A 29 7.73 -11.04 -12.35
CA PHE A 29 8.15 -9.70 -11.99
C PHE A 29 7.05 -8.95 -11.23
N ILE A 30 7.47 -7.95 -10.46
CA ILE A 30 6.58 -6.98 -9.82
C ILE A 30 6.43 -5.80 -10.77
N MET A 31 5.23 -5.24 -10.89
CA MET A 31 5.02 -3.99 -11.64
C MET A 31 5.79 -2.83 -11.02
N ASP A 32 6.41 -2.01 -11.87
CA ASP A 32 7.13 -0.79 -11.47
C ASP A 32 6.26 0.14 -10.59
N THR A 33 4.95 0.19 -10.84
CA THR A 33 4.00 1.01 -10.07
C THR A 33 3.84 0.57 -8.61
N ALA A 34 4.11 -0.70 -8.31
CA ALA A 34 4.01 -1.25 -6.95
C ALA A 34 5.35 -1.24 -6.22
N VAL A 35 6.48 -1.08 -6.94
CA VAL A 35 7.83 -1.13 -6.36
C VAL A 35 8.00 -0.17 -5.18
N PRO A 36 7.66 1.14 -5.27
CA PRO A 36 7.85 2.06 -4.16
C PRO A 36 7.10 1.65 -2.89
N TYR A 37 5.98 0.94 -3.05
CA TYR A 37 5.16 0.49 -1.94
C TYR A 37 5.67 -0.80 -1.31
N LEU A 38 6.35 -1.67 -2.07
CA LEU A 38 6.78 -3.00 -1.63
C LEU A 38 8.24 -3.03 -1.20
N GLU A 39 9.11 -2.26 -1.83
CA GLU A 39 10.54 -2.20 -1.56
C GLU A 39 10.85 -1.98 -0.05
N PRO A 40 10.22 -1.03 0.67
CA PRO A 40 10.48 -0.84 2.10
C PRO A 40 10.18 -2.08 2.97
N PHE A 41 9.33 -2.99 2.50
CA PHE A 41 9.02 -4.24 3.19
C PHE A 41 10.03 -5.35 2.94
N GLU A 42 10.80 -5.25 1.84
CA GLU A 42 11.81 -6.21 1.41
C GLU A 42 13.20 -5.84 1.94
N VAL A 43 13.65 -4.61 1.69
CA VAL A 43 15.00 -4.15 2.04
C VAL A 43 15.04 -3.38 3.37
N GLY A 44 13.87 -3.01 3.90
CA GLY A 44 13.76 -2.11 5.04
C GLY A 44 13.85 -0.63 4.65
N GLY A 45 13.34 0.25 5.49
CA GLY A 45 13.34 1.69 5.22
C GLY A 45 12.02 2.36 5.58
N LEU A 46 11.89 3.62 5.19
CA LEU A 46 10.67 4.40 5.40
C LEU A 46 9.60 3.99 4.39
N HIS A 47 8.35 3.92 4.86
CA HIS A 47 7.22 3.67 3.97
C HIS A 47 7.04 4.80 2.97
N TYR A 48 6.75 4.43 1.72
CA TYR A 48 6.36 5.38 0.69
C TYR A 48 5.03 6.05 1.05
N LEU A 49 5.01 7.38 1.05
CA LEU A 49 3.85 8.17 1.48
C LEU A 49 2.95 8.60 0.32
N GLY A 50 3.27 8.26 -0.93
CA GLY A 50 2.59 8.81 -2.11
C GLY A 50 3.27 10.09 -2.61
N GLU A 51 3.17 10.34 -3.91
CA GLU A 51 3.78 11.50 -4.55
C GLU A 51 3.19 12.81 -3.98
N GLY A 52 4.06 13.74 -3.58
CA GLY A 52 3.66 15.02 -2.99
C GLY A 52 3.14 14.95 -1.54
N GLN A 53 3.04 13.78 -0.91
CA GLN A 53 2.58 13.66 0.47
C GLN A 53 3.75 13.79 1.46
N LYS A 54 3.70 14.80 2.33
CA LYS A 54 4.73 15.05 3.36
C LYS A 54 4.54 14.23 4.63
N ALA A 55 3.31 13.81 4.92
CA ALA A 55 2.96 13.07 6.12
C ALA A 55 1.65 12.29 5.92
N VAL A 56 1.51 11.19 6.66
CA VAL A 56 0.28 10.39 6.70
C VAL A 56 -0.41 10.60 8.06
N LEU A 57 -1.68 10.99 8.01
CA LEU A 57 -2.53 11.04 9.21
C LEU A 57 -2.91 9.61 9.59
N ASN A 58 -2.52 9.20 10.79
CA ASN A 58 -2.79 7.85 11.30
C ASN A 58 -3.75 7.91 12.51
N PRO A 59 -5.07 8.00 12.27
CA PRO A 59 -6.04 8.03 13.36
C PRO A 59 -5.98 6.72 14.15
N LYS A 60 -5.89 6.84 15.47
CA LYS A 60 -5.85 5.68 16.37
C LYS A 60 -7.27 5.24 16.73
N ASN A 61 -7.41 3.95 17.02
CA ASN A 61 -8.68 3.35 17.47
C ASN A 61 -9.85 3.50 16.48
N ILE A 62 -9.59 3.28 15.18
CA ILE A 62 -10.61 3.29 14.13
C ILE A 62 -10.74 1.89 13.52
N ARG A 63 -11.98 1.48 13.25
CA ARG A 63 -12.26 0.23 12.54
C ARG A 63 -11.61 0.24 11.15
N LEU A 64 -10.72 -0.72 10.92
CA LEU A 64 -10.05 -0.95 9.65
C LEU A 64 -10.92 -1.81 8.72
N ASN A 65 -10.61 -1.79 7.42
CA ASN A 65 -11.22 -2.73 6.49
C ASN A 65 -10.59 -4.14 6.63
N LYS A 66 -11.10 -5.12 5.87
CA LYS A 66 -10.61 -6.51 5.90
C LYS A 66 -9.12 -6.69 5.57
N TYR A 67 -8.47 -5.68 4.99
CA TYR A 67 -7.05 -5.68 4.65
C TYR A 67 -6.19 -4.94 5.69
N GLY A 68 -6.79 -4.49 6.80
CA GLY A 68 -6.09 -3.67 7.81
C GLY A 68 -5.85 -2.22 7.37
N ASN A 69 -6.51 -1.75 6.31
CA ASN A 69 -6.37 -0.38 5.82
C ASN A 69 -7.52 0.52 6.29
N LEU A 70 -7.26 1.83 6.33
CA LEU A 70 -8.30 2.82 6.57
C LEU A 70 -9.30 2.85 5.40
N PRO A 71 -10.63 2.86 5.67
CA PRO A 71 -11.62 3.06 4.61
C PRO A 71 -11.46 4.42 3.93
N LYS A 72 -11.64 4.47 2.60
CA LYS A 72 -11.37 5.65 1.73
C LYS A 72 -11.94 6.97 2.28
N ALA A 73 -13.21 6.97 2.69
CA ALA A 73 -13.89 8.18 3.16
C ALA A 73 -13.67 8.48 4.65
N LYS A 74 -13.04 7.58 5.41
CA LYS A 74 -13.03 7.68 6.88
C LYS A 74 -12.25 8.89 7.37
N LEU A 75 -11.12 9.22 6.75
CA LEU A 75 -10.35 10.43 7.09
C LEU A 75 -11.15 11.71 6.81
N GLN A 76 -11.87 11.77 5.70
CA GLN A 76 -12.73 12.92 5.37
C GLN A 76 -13.87 13.08 6.37
N GLN A 77 -14.50 11.97 6.76
CA GLN A 77 -15.54 11.96 7.80
C GLN A 77 -15.01 12.41 9.16
N LEU A 78 -13.80 11.98 9.55
CA LEU A 78 -13.20 12.40 10.82
C LEU A 78 -12.83 13.89 10.80
N LYS A 79 -12.38 14.42 9.66
CA LYS A 79 -12.11 15.86 9.49
C LYS A 79 -13.35 16.75 9.59
N ALA A 80 -14.51 16.23 9.20
CA ALA A 80 -15.78 16.98 9.23
C ALA A 80 -16.41 17.04 10.63
N ARG A 81 -15.91 16.26 11.58
CA ARG A 81 -16.46 16.13 12.93
C ARG A 81 -15.84 17.18 13.86
N PRO A 82 -16.64 18.01 14.54
CA PRO A 82 -16.11 19.03 15.46
C PRO A 82 -15.54 18.41 16.75
N ASP A 83 -15.93 17.17 17.07
CA ASP A 83 -15.52 16.45 18.26
C ASP A 83 -14.25 15.59 18.06
N VAL A 84 -13.58 15.72 16.91
CA VAL A 84 -12.36 14.97 16.57
C VAL A 84 -11.16 15.90 16.55
N PHE A 85 -10.23 15.69 17.48
CA PHE A 85 -8.95 16.40 17.49
C PHE A 85 -8.01 15.89 16.38
N ILE A 86 -7.40 16.81 15.63
CA ILE A 86 -6.42 16.51 14.59
C ILE A 86 -5.16 17.33 14.89
N GLY A 87 -4.14 16.65 15.41
CA GLY A 87 -2.88 17.27 15.76
C GLY A 87 -1.86 16.23 16.22
N LYS A 88 -0.67 16.69 16.58
CA LYS A 88 0.26 15.86 17.34
C LYS A 88 -0.27 15.74 18.77
N VAL A 89 -0.23 14.53 19.31
CA VAL A 89 -0.45 14.25 20.74
C VAL A 89 0.91 14.00 21.36
#